data_AF-J7QUJ0-F1
#
_entry.id   AF-J7QUJ0-F1
#
_cell.length_a   1.000
_cell.length_b   1.000
_cell.length_c   1.000
_cell.angle_alpha   90.00
_cell.angle_beta   90.00
_cell.angle_gamma   90.00
#
_symmetry.space_group_name_H-M   'P 1'
#
loop_
_entity.id
_entity.type
_entity.pdbx_description
1 polymer ?
#
loop_
_entity_poly.entity_id
_entity_poly.type
_entity_poly.pdbx_seq_one_letter_code
_entity_poly.pdbx_strand_id
1 'polypeptide(L)'
;MTTPTRRISFYLKPAAVKNEGEACAWLDSLTPEARKSGQRVAFLAGLALLKMNPAEAYRLAAWADDEALSVTQTRTERPASQPVSTAQITSQMARNIRALFPE
;
A
#
# COMPACT_ATOMS: atom_id res chain seq x y z
N MET A 1 29.98 -6.51 -12.91
CA MET A 1 28.80 -6.48 -13.82
C MET A 1 28.05 -5.19 -13.56
N THR A 2 28.03 -4.26 -14.51
CA THR A 2 27.15 -3.09 -14.42
C THR A 2 25.76 -3.55 -14.85
N THR A 3 24.78 -3.43 -13.94
CA THR A 3 23.39 -3.76 -14.27
C THR A 3 22.91 -2.78 -15.36
N PRO A 4 22.37 -3.25 -16.49
CA PRO A 4 21.95 -2.35 -17.55
C PRO A 4 20.75 -1.51 -17.11
N THR A 5 20.86 -0.19 -17.22
CA THR A 5 19.76 0.74 -16.97
C THR A 5 18.75 0.64 -18.11
N ARG A 6 17.49 0.32 -17.79
CA ARG A 6 16.37 0.33 -18.75
C ARG A 6 15.64 1.68 -18.71
N ARG A 7 15.47 2.32 -19.87
CA ARG A 7 14.60 3.50 -20.00
C ARG A 7 13.14 3.05 -20.17
N ILE A 8 12.24 3.65 -19.40
CA ILE A 8 10.79 3.47 -19.50
C ILE A 8 10.19 4.84 -19.79
N SER A 9 9.24 4.91 -20.73
CA SER A 9 8.64 6.17 -21.16
C SER A 9 7.16 5.96 -21.44
N PHE A 10 6.34 6.91 -20.99
CA PHE A 10 4.91 7.02 -21.29
C PHE A 10 4.58 8.50 -21.43
N TYR A 11 3.49 8.80 -22.12
CA TYR A 11 3.04 10.16 -22.36
C TYR A 11 1.81 10.46 -21.52
N LEU A 12 1.81 11.60 -20.85
CA LEU A 12 0.65 12.17 -20.20
C LEU A 12 0.01 13.22 -21.14
N LYS A 13 -1.30 13.39 -21.02
CA LYS A 13 -2.15 14.33 -21.74
C LYS A 13 -2.83 15.28 -20.73
N PRO A 14 -2.06 16.16 -20.06
CA PRO A 14 -2.57 17.01 -18.99
C PRO A 14 -3.69 17.97 -19.42
N ALA A 15 -3.75 18.32 -20.70
CA ALA A 15 -4.81 19.18 -21.25
C ALA A 15 -6.16 18.46 -21.47
N ALA A 16 -6.15 17.13 -21.57
CA ALA A 16 -7.33 16.31 -21.85
C ALA A 16 -7.81 15.50 -20.64
N VAL A 17 -6.93 15.29 -19.66
CA VAL A 17 -7.12 14.35 -18.55
C VAL A 17 -6.75 15.05 -17.25
N LYS A 18 -7.74 15.36 -16.40
CA LYS A 18 -7.61 16.24 -15.22
C LYS A 18 -6.54 15.74 -14.23
N ASN A 19 -6.61 14.48 -13.84
CA ASN A 19 -5.65 13.82 -12.94
C ASN A 19 -4.22 13.83 -13.51
N GLU A 20 -4.05 13.70 -14.83
CA GLU A 20 -2.72 13.86 -15.44
C GLU A 20 -2.23 15.32 -15.38
N GLY A 21 -3.15 16.29 -15.49
CA GLY A 21 -2.87 17.70 -15.26
C GLY A 21 -2.36 17.99 -13.84
N GLU A 22 -3.05 17.45 -12.83
CA GLU A 22 -2.63 17.53 -11.43
C GLU A 22 -1.27 16.86 -11.20
N ALA A 23 -1.00 15.75 -11.90
CA ALA A 23 0.27 15.02 -11.78
C ALA A 23 1.42 15.88 -12.28
N CYS A 24 1.22 16.49 -13.46
CA CYS A 24 2.18 17.41 -14.05
C CYS A 24 2.40 18.62 -13.14
N ALA A 25 1.34 19.26 -12.63
CA ALA A 25 1.46 20.41 -11.74
C ALA A 25 2.25 20.08 -10.46
N TRP A 26 1.98 18.93 -9.85
CA TRP A 26 2.73 18.49 -8.67
C TRP A 26 4.20 18.21 -9.01
N LEU A 27 4.48 17.47 -10.10
CA LEU A 27 5.86 17.21 -10.55
C LEU A 27 6.62 18.51 -10.86
N ASP A 28 5.93 19.52 -11.40
CA ASP A 28 6.51 20.81 -11.72
C ASP A 28 6.86 21.66 -10.49
N SER A 29 6.16 21.45 -9.37
CA SER A 29 6.49 22.08 -8.09
C SER A 29 7.76 21.52 -7.41
N LEU A 30 8.25 20.35 -7.84
CA LEU A 30 9.42 19.71 -7.24
C LEU A 30 10.74 20.21 -7.84
N THR A 31 11.80 20.20 -7.03
CA THR A 31 13.16 20.39 -7.52
C THR A 31 13.55 19.27 -8.50
N PRO A 32 14.48 19.51 -9.44
CA PRO A 32 14.85 18.50 -10.45
C PRO A 32 15.26 17.13 -9.87
N GLU A 33 16.01 17.13 -8.76
CA GLU A 33 16.44 15.89 -8.11
C GLU A 33 15.29 15.15 -7.43
N ALA A 34 14.40 15.88 -6.73
CA ALA A 34 13.22 15.31 -6.12
C ALA A 34 12.25 14.78 -7.18
N ARG A 35 12.13 15.44 -8.34
CA ARG A 35 11.31 15.00 -9.47
C ARG A 35 11.78 13.66 -10.02
N LYS A 36 13.08 13.51 -10.30
CA LYS A 36 13.66 12.26 -10.83
C LYS A 36 13.47 11.09 -9.87
N SER A 37 13.76 11.30 -8.59
CA SER A 37 13.56 10.28 -7.56
C SER A 37 12.08 9.96 -7.35
N GLY A 38 11.25 11.00 -7.26
CA GLY A 38 9.80 10.90 -7.07
C GLY A 38 9.10 10.13 -8.18
N GLN A 39 9.42 10.40 -9.45
CA GLN A 39 8.89 9.66 -10.60
C GLN A 39 9.21 8.16 -10.51
N ARG A 40 10.46 7.82 -10.13
CA ARG A 40 10.87 6.42 -9.98
C ARG A 40 10.11 5.73 -8.86
N VAL A 41 9.96 6.38 -7.70
CA VAL A 41 9.23 5.83 -6.55
C VAL A 41 7.75 5.67 -6.88
N ALA A 42 7.12 6.68 -7.48
CA ALA A 42 5.72 6.62 -7.89
C ALA A 42 5.46 5.49 -8.88
N PHE A 43 6.34 5.30 -9.87
CA PHE A 43 6.25 4.19 -10.82
C PHE A 43 6.34 2.82 -10.14
N LEU A 44 7.32 2.63 -9.23
CA LEU A 44 7.49 1.37 -8.51
C LEU A 44 6.33 1.09 -7.54
N ALA A 45 5.85 2.11 -6.83
CA ALA A 45 4.71 2.00 -5.92
C ALA A 45 3.43 1.65 -6.69
N GLY A 46 3.18 2.33 -7.82
CA GLY A 46 2.06 2.03 -8.71
C GLY A 46 2.12 0.60 -9.25
N LEU A 47 3.29 0.11 -9.66
CA LEU A 47 3.47 -1.27 -10.10
C LEU A 47 3.24 -2.29 -8.98
N ALA A 48 3.76 -2.02 -7.78
CA ALA A 48 3.55 -2.88 -6.63
C ALA A 48 2.05 -2.98 -6.28
N LEU A 49 1.33 -1.86 -6.32
CA LEU A 49 -0.11 -1.82 -6.11
C LEU A 49 -0.87 -2.53 -7.23
N LEU A 50 -0.53 -2.30 -8.50
CA LEU A 50 -1.12 -3.02 -9.63
C LEU A 50 -0.96 -4.55 -9.49
N LYS A 51 0.19 -5.01 -8.99
CA LYS A 51 0.44 -6.43 -8.74
C LYS A 51 -0.43 -6.97 -7.60
N MET A 52 -0.71 -6.17 -6.57
CA MET A 52 -1.47 -6.59 -5.38
C MET A 52 -2.98 -6.46 -5.57
N ASN A 53 -3.44 -5.34 -6.11
CA ASN A 53 -4.84 -5.00 -6.31
C ASN A 53 -5.00 -4.06 -7.53
N PRO A 54 -5.24 -4.62 -8.74
CA PRO A 54 -5.37 -3.82 -9.96
C PRO A 54 -6.53 -2.81 -9.92
N ALA A 55 -7.68 -3.22 -9.38
CA ALA A 55 -8.87 -2.38 -9.34
C ALA A 55 -8.64 -1.11 -8.50
N GLU A 56 -7.97 -1.28 -7.35
CA GLU A 56 -7.60 -0.16 -6.49
C GLU A 56 -6.53 0.74 -7.11
N ALA A 57 -5.55 0.15 -7.81
CA ALA A 57 -4.55 0.95 -8.53
C ALA A 57 -5.19 1.87 -9.57
N TYR A 58 -6.12 1.36 -10.38
CA TYR A 58 -6.86 2.18 -11.35
C TYR A 58 -7.75 3.22 -10.68
N ARG A 59 -8.40 2.86 -9.57
CA ARG A 59 -9.22 3.80 -8.78
C ARG A 59 -8.38 4.95 -8.22
N LEU A 60 -7.21 4.66 -7.65
CA LEU A 60 -6.29 5.69 -7.14
C LEU A 60 -5.71 6.54 -8.27
N ALA A 61 -5.36 5.91 -9.40
CA ALA A 61 -4.84 6.61 -10.57
C ALA A 61 -5.86 7.58 -11.17
N ALA A 62 -7.17 7.32 -11.03
CA ALA A 62 -8.21 8.24 -11.44
C ALA A 62 -8.20 9.56 -10.65
N TRP A 63 -7.54 9.59 -9.48
CA TRP A 63 -7.34 10.77 -8.65
C TRP A 63 -8.63 11.58 -8.44
N ALA A 64 -9.73 10.87 -8.20
CA ALA A 64 -11.02 11.50 -7.99
C ALA A 64 -10.97 12.35 -6.71
N ASP A 65 -11.53 13.56 -6.77
CA ASP A 65 -11.68 14.52 -5.66
C ASP A 65 -12.60 14.04 -4.53
N ASP A 66 -12.91 12.75 -4.47
CA ASP A 66 -13.84 12.25 -3.47
C ASP A 66 -13.18 12.29 -2.08
N GLU A 67 -13.84 13.02 -1.18
CA GLU A 67 -13.78 13.07 0.29
C GLU A 67 -13.81 11.67 0.98
N ALA A 68 -13.45 10.60 0.27
CA ALA A 68 -13.31 9.23 0.71
C ALA A 68 -11.87 8.71 0.63
N LEU A 69 -10.86 9.57 0.40
CA LEU A 69 -9.50 9.28 0.84
C LEU A 69 -9.37 9.44 2.36
N SER A 70 -10.28 8.78 3.11
CA SER A 70 -9.80 8.02 4.24
C SER A 70 -8.78 7.06 3.65
N VAL A 71 -7.51 7.49 3.63
CA VAL A 71 -6.38 6.58 3.69
C VAL A 71 -6.78 5.66 4.82
N THR A 72 -7.38 4.52 4.46
CA THR A 72 -7.51 3.41 5.37
C THR A 72 -6.08 3.22 5.73
N GLN A 73 -5.76 3.67 6.95
CA GLN A 73 -4.49 3.46 7.57
C GLN A 73 -4.13 2.05 7.13
N THR A 74 -2.93 1.88 6.61
CA THR A 74 -2.25 0.64 6.87
C THR A 74 -2.14 0.53 8.39
N ARG A 75 -3.27 0.20 9.03
CA ARG A 75 -3.34 -0.78 10.08
C ARG A 75 -2.77 -2.01 9.40
N THR A 76 -1.44 -2.05 9.37
CA THR A 76 -0.76 -3.18 9.98
C THR A 76 -1.66 -3.57 11.14
N GLU A 77 -2.40 -4.65 10.98
CA GLU A 77 -2.87 -5.40 12.11
C GLU A 77 -1.61 -5.71 12.92
N ARG A 78 -1.23 -4.79 13.81
CA ARG A 78 -0.72 -5.17 15.10
C ARG A 78 -1.86 -6.06 15.59
N PRO A 79 -1.65 -7.39 15.74
CA PRO A 79 -2.59 -8.15 16.53
C PRO A 79 -2.65 -7.37 17.84
N ALA A 80 -3.83 -6.88 18.18
CA ALA A 80 -4.06 -6.39 19.52
C ALA A 80 -3.76 -7.63 20.38
N SER A 81 -2.53 -7.70 20.90
CA SER A 81 -2.18 -8.61 21.96
C SER A 81 -2.98 -8.08 23.13
N GLN A 82 -4.24 -8.52 23.20
CA GLN A 82 -4.97 -8.53 24.44
C GLN A 82 -4.04 -9.25 25.42
N PRO A 83 -3.74 -8.69 26.59
CA PRO A 83 -3.07 -9.46 27.62
C PRO A 83 -4.07 -10.53 28.05
N VAL A 84 -4.03 -11.68 27.38
CA VAL A 84 -4.76 -12.87 27.82
C VAL A 84 -4.12 -13.24 29.15
N SER A 85 -4.87 -13.01 30.22
CA SER A 85 -4.47 -13.35 31.59
C SER A 85 -3.95 -14.79 31.58
N THR A 86 -2.75 -15.01 32.10
CA THR A 86 -2.09 -16.33 32.18
C THR A 86 -3.00 -17.40 32.79
N ALA A 87 -3.93 -17.01 33.65
CA ALA A 87 -4.95 -17.90 34.23
C ALA A 87 -5.90 -18.52 33.19
N GLN A 88 -6.26 -17.80 32.13
CA GLN A 88 -7.16 -18.30 31.08
C GLN A 88 -6.45 -19.32 30.17
N ILE A 89 -5.16 -19.12 29.90
CA ILE A 89 -4.35 -20.01 29.07
C ILE A 89 -4.18 -21.37 29.75
N THR A 90 -3.86 -21.40 31.05
CA THR A 90 -3.71 -22.65 31.80
C THR A 90 -5.03 -23.42 31.91
N SER A 91 -6.16 -22.72 32.08
CA SER A 91 -7.50 -23.33 32.11
C SER A 91 -7.88 -23.96 30.76
N GLN A 92 -7.59 -23.28 29.65
CA GLN A 92 -7.84 -23.78 28.30
C GLN A 92 -6.97 -25.01 27.99
N MET A 93 -5.69 -24.99 28.36
CA MET A 93 -4.78 -26.13 28.17
C MET A 93 -5.22 -27.35 28.97
N ALA A 94 -5.60 -27.18 30.24
CA ALA A 94 -6.07 -28.28 31.08
C ALA A 94 -7.36 -28.92 30.52
N ARG A 95 -8.27 -28.12 29.97
CA ARG A 95 -9.48 -28.61 29.30
C ARG A 95 -9.15 -29.40 28.03
N ASN A 96 -8.20 -28.93 27.22
CA ASN A 96 -7.79 -29.59 25.99
C ASN A 96 -7.09 -30.94 26.27
N ILE A 97 -6.24 -31.03 27.30
CA ILE A 97 -5.56 -32.27 27.66
C ILE A 97 -6.56 -33.34 28.12
N ARG A 98 -7.58 -32.98 28.93
CA ARG A 98 -8.64 -33.92 29.34
C ARG A 98 -9.48 -34.43 28.17
N ALA A 99 -9.64 -33.66 27.11
CA ALA A 99 -10.36 -34.11 25.91
C ALA A 99 -9.56 -35.13 25.09
N LEU A 100 -8.22 -35.06 25.15
CA LEU A 100 -7.33 -35.96 24.42
C LEU A 100 -6.99 -37.23 25.19
N PHE A 101 -7.05 -37.20 26.53
CA PHE A 101 -6.80 -38.33 27.41
C PHE A 101 -7.92 -38.46 28.45
N PRO A 102 -9.10 -38.96 28.08
CA PRO A 102 -10.10 -39.39 29.04
C PRO A 102 -9.65 -40.70 29.71
N GLU A 103 -9.81 -40.80 31.03
CA GLU A 103 -9.63 -42.05 31.79
C GLU A 103 -10.55 -43.16 31.28
#